data_AF-A0A2K9P5B1-F1
#
_entry.id   AF-A0A2K9P5B1-F1
#
_cell.length_a   1.000
_cell.length_b   1.000
_cell.length_c   1.000
_cell.angle_alpha   90.00
_cell.angle_beta   90.00
_cell.angle_gamma   90.00
#
_symmetry.space_group_name_H-M   'P 1'
#
loop_
_entity.id
_entity.type
_entity.pdbx_description
1 polymer ?
#
loop_
_entity_poly.entity_id
_entity_poly.type
_entity_poly.pdbx_seq_one_letter_code
_entity_poly.pdbx_strand_id
1 'polypeptide(L)'
;MDNPIAVSDQQNDGTEFDTITIFELKRPMCNDYSSAYNPITQLYKYVDKIKDGKVRDISGRPVHAKNTTRFYLYAVCDITTTLEKVIKQFDFIFTPNKIGYYKMNETYNTYVEILPFDKMINDSKKRNRILFEKLGL
;
A
#
# COMPACT_ATOMS: atom_id res chain seq x y z
N MET A 1 -14.38 7.60 -7.84
CA MET A 1 -12.90 7.65 -7.86
C MET A 1 -12.43 6.75 -6.73
N ASP A 2 -11.73 5.67 -7.08
CA ASP A 2 -11.02 4.82 -6.11
C ASP A 2 -9.84 5.62 -5.56
N ASN A 3 -9.85 5.93 -4.26
CA ASN A 3 -8.72 6.56 -3.59
C ASN A 3 -8.04 5.51 -2.69
N PRO A 4 -6.70 5.56 -2.57
CA PRO A 4 -5.99 4.75 -1.60
C PRO A 4 -6.54 4.95 -0.18
N ILE A 5 -6.56 3.89 0.60
CA ILE A 5 -7.02 3.87 1.99
C ILE A 5 -5.81 4.05 2.89
N ALA A 6 -5.81 5.08 3.75
CA ALA A 6 -4.78 5.27 4.76
C ALA A 6 -5.26 4.79 6.15
N VAL A 7 -4.35 4.16 6.86
CA VAL A 7 -4.54 3.60 8.20
C VAL A 7 -3.31 3.96 9.06
N SER A 8 -3.52 4.27 10.32
CA SER A 8 -2.47 4.39 11.33
C SER A 8 -2.88 3.67 12.60
N ASP A 9 -1.91 3.11 13.31
CA ASP A 9 -2.12 2.50 14.64
C ASP A 9 -2.29 3.56 15.74
N GLN A 10 -1.88 4.81 15.47
CA GLN A 10 -2.10 5.94 16.37
C GLN A 10 -3.52 6.49 16.18
N GLN A 11 -4.22 6.80 17.28
CA GLN A 11 -5.49 7.52 17.21
C GLN A 11 -5.23 8.94 16.70
N ASN A 12 -6.06 9.43 15.78
CA ASN A 12 -5.96 10.81 15.31
C ASN A 12 -6.48 11.81 16.36
N ASP A 13 -5.61 12.17 17.31
CA ASP A 13 -5.87 13.21 18.31
C ASP A 13 -5.48 14.63 17.83
N GLY A 14 -5.07 14.76 16.55
CA GLY A 14 -4.62 16.00 15.93
C GLY A 14 -3.10 16.23 15.99
N THR A 15 -2.35 15.31 16.58
CA THR A 15 -0.88 15.32 16.53
C THR A 15 -0.35 14.72 15.21
N GLU A 16 0.95 14.89 14.98
CA GLU A 16 1.64 14.37 13.80
C GLU A 16 1.89 12.86 13.94
N PHE A 17 1.57 12.11 12.90
CA PHE A 17 1.81 10.67 12.86
C PHE A 17 3.29 10.33 12.69
N ASP A 18 3.79 9.37 13.48
CA ASP A 18 5.12 8.79 13.25
C ASP A 18 5.14 7.87 12.03
N THR A 19 4.05 7.11 11.86
CA THR A 19 3.89 6.14 10.79
C THR A 19 2.49 6.20 10.18
N ILE A 20 2.43 6.07 8.86
CA ILE A 20 1.18 6.00 8.12
C ILE A 20 1.27 4.85 7.13
N THR A 21 0.28 3.97 7.16
CA THR A 21 0.15 2.87 6.20
C THR A 21 -0.91 3.21 5.16
N ILE A 22 -0.65 2.97 3.88
CA ILE A 22 -1.56 3.29 2.78
C ILE A 22 -1.70 2.05 1.89
N PHE A 23 -2.95 1.69 1.60
CA PHE A 23 -3.31 0.60 0.70
C PHE A 23 -3.94 1.15 -0.57
N GLU A 24 -3.46 0.70 -1.73
CA GLU A 24 -4.13 0.88 -3.01
C GLU A 24 -4.60 -0.50 -3.49
N LEU A 25 -5.92 -0.69 -3.53
CA LEU A 25 -6.55 -1.93 -3.96
C LEU A 25 -6.95 -1.83 -5.42
N LYS A 26 -6.50 -2.77 -6.26
CA LYS A 26 -6.93 -2.85 -7.65
C LYS A 26 -7.95 -3.95 -7.87
N ARG A 27 -8.58 -3.94 -9.04
CA ARG A 27 -9.35 -5.11 -9.47
C ARG A 27 -8.39 -6.28 -9.76
N PRO A 28 -8.72 -7.52 -9.40
CA PRO A 28 -7.93 -8.68 -9.80
C PRO A 28 -7.72 -8.73 -11.32
N MET A 29 -6.56 -9.23 -11.75
CA MET A 29 -6.16 -9.34 -13.16
C MET A 29 -6.19 -8.05 -13.99
N CYS A 30 -6.18 -6.87 -13.36
CA CYS A 30 -6.13 -5.58 -14.05
C CYS A 30 -4.82 -5.47 -14.87
N ASN A 31 -4.94 -5.20 -16.17
CA ASN A 31 -3.81 -5.21 -17.12
C ASN A 31 -3.83 -4.03 -18.11
N ASP A 32 -4.26 -2.86 -17.65
CA ASP A 32 -4.39 -1.62 -18.41
C ASP A 32 -3.53 -0.48 -17.81
N TYR A 33 -2.47 -0.84 -17.09
CA TYR A 33 -1.61 0.14 -16.42
C TYR A 33 -0.73 0.92 -17.40
N SER A 34 -0.48 2.18 -17.05
CA SER A 34 0.45 3.08 -17.72
C SER A 34 1.40 3.72 -16.70
N SER A 35 2.43 4.41 -17.17
CA SER A 35 3.33 5.18 -16.31
C SER A 35 2.60 6.26 -15.50
N ALA A 36 1.54 6.86 -16.06
CA ALA A 36 0.76 7.91 -15.39
C ALA A 36 -0.35 7.36 -14.47
N TYR A 37 -0.85 6.16 -14.77
CA TYR A 37 -1.95 5.51 -14.08
C TYR A 37 -1.60 4.06 -13.75
N ASN A 38 -1.13 3.86 -12.52
CA ASN A 38 -0.77 2.58 -11.92
C ASN A 38 -0.82 2.73 -10.39
N PRO A 39 -0.91 1.61 -9.64
CA PRO A 39 -1.05 1.66 -8.20
C PRO A 39 0.12 2.36 -7.49
N ILE A 40 1.35 2.22 -8.00
CA ILE A 40 2.54 2.84 -7.40
C ILE A 40 2.46 4.37 -7.48
N THR A 41 2.16 4.92 -8.66
CA THR A 41 1.99 6.36 -8.86
C THR A 41 0.82 6.91 -8.04
N GLN A 42 -0.26 6.15 -7.89
CA GLN A 42 -1.39 6.58 -7.07
C GLN A 42 -1.04 6.63 -5.58
N LEU A 43 -0.27 5.66 -5.07
CA LEU A 43 0.24 5.67 -3.70
C LEU A 43 1.10 6.89 -3.43
N TYR A 44 2.09 7.19 -4.28
CA TYR A 44 2.93 8.39 -4.12
C TYR A 44 2.12 9.68 -4.19
N LYS A 45 1.18 9.81 -5.13
CA LYS A 45 0.28 10.96 -5.20
C LYS A 45 -0.54 11.14 -3.91
N TYR A 46 -0.89 10.05 -3.23
CA TYR A 46 -1.62 10.13 -1.97
C TYR A 46 -0.71 10.54 -0.81
N VAL A 47 0.55 10.07 -0.78
CA VAL A 47 1.57 10.59 0.14
C VAL A 47 1.72 12.10 -0.01
N ASP A 48 1.80 12.61 -1.25
CA ASP A 48 1.87 14.05 -1.51
C ASP A 48 0.66 14.79 -0.94
N LYS A 49 -0.56 14.27 -1.14
CA LYS A 49 -1.78 14.86 -0.57
C LYS A 49 -1.74 14.92 0.96
N ILE A 50 -1.19 13.90 1.63
CA ILE A 50 -1.05 13.90 3.09
C ILE A 50 -0.01 14.94 3.52
N LYS A 51 1.17 14.96 2.89
CA LYS A 51 2.24 15.92 3.19
C LYS A 51 1.80 17.38 2.94
N ASP A 52 0.94 17.59 1.94
CA ASP A 52 0.32 18.88 1.63
C ASP A 52 -0.81 19.29 2.62
N GLY A 53 -1.16 18.44 3.60
CA GLY A 53 -2.25 18.69 4.55
C GLY A 53 -3.65 18.66 3.93
N LYS A 54 -3.83 17.99 2.78
CA LYS A 54 -5.10 17.95 2.01
C LYS A 54 -6.00 16.76 2.36
N VAL A 55 -5.55 15.88 3.25
CA VAL A 55 -6.27 14.66 3.63
C VAL A 55 -6.93 14.82 4.99
N ARG A 56 -8.16 14.33 5.09
CA ARG A 56 -8.93 14.22 6.34
C ARG A 56 -9.25 12.75 6.58
N ASP A 57 -9.30 12.36 7.85
CA ASP A 57 -9.77 11.04 8.24
C ASP A 57 -11.30 10.92 8.12
N ILE A 58 -11.83 9.74 8.47
CA ILE A 58 -13.26 9.44 8.41
C ILE A 58 -14.13 10.35 9.31
N SER A 59 -13.54 10.96 10.34
CA SER A 59 -14.21 11.90 11.24
C SER A 59 -14.08 13.36 10.78
N GLY A 60 -13.42 13.60 9.64
CA GLY A 60 -13.17 14.92 9.09
C GLY A 60 -11.97 15.64 9.71
N ARG A 61 -11.22 14.99 10.61
CA ARG A 61 -10.01 15.58 11.20
C ARG A 61 -8.86 15.55 10.20
N PRO A 62 -8.06 16.62 10.10
CA PRO A 62 -6.87 16.60 9.26
C PRO A 62 -5.90 15.47 9.67
N VAL A 63 -5.20 14.91 8.68
CA VAL A 63 -4.12 13.96 8.90
C VAL A 63 -2.80 14.73 8.81
N HIS A 64 -2.05 14.79 9.90
CA HIS A 64 -0.78 15.52 9.96
C HIS A 64 0.40 14.56 9.82
N ALA A 65 1.29 14.83 8.87
CA ALA A 65 2.57 14.12 8.72
C ALA A 65 3.72 15.11 8.88
N LYS A 66 4.77 14.67 9.56
CA LYS A 66 6.05 15.36 9.69
C LYS A 66 7.04 14.86 8.66
N ASN A 67 8.15 15.58 8.50
CA ASN A 67 9.22 15.19 7.57
C ASN A 67 9.82 13.81 7.89
N THR A 68 9.78 13.39 9.16
CA THR A 68 10.26 12.09 9.61
C THR A 68 9.19 11.00 9.62
N THR A 69 7.94 11.30 9.24
CA THR A 69 6.86 10.30 9.15
C THR A 69 7.25 9.23 8.15
N ARG A 70 7.24 7.97 8.59
CA ARG A 70 7.49 6.80 7.76
C ARG A 70 6.20 6.34 7.08
N PHE A 71 6.25 6.17 5.77
CA PHE A 71 5.10 5.70 5.00
C PHE A 71 5.28 4.24 4.57
N TYR A 72 4.29 3.39 4.87
CA TYR A 72 4.22 2.02 4.38
C TYR A 72 3.15 1.94 3.30
N LEU A 73 3.56 1.65 2.07
CA LEU A 73 2.69 1.70 0.90
C LEU A 73 2.49 0.28 0.35
N TYR A 74 1.23 -0.14 0.25
CA TYR A 74 0.86 -1.47 -0.20
C TYR A 74 0.00 -1.38 -1.46
N ALA A 75 0.55 -1.84 -2.58
CA ALA A 75 -0.19 -2.01 -3.83
C ALA A 75 -0.76 -3.43 -3.85
N VAL A 76 -2.04 -3.59 -3.57
CA VAL A 76 -2.73 -4.88 -3.61
C VAL A 76 -3.27 -5.12 -5.01
N CYS A 77 -2.50 -5.86 -5.81
CA CYS A 77 -2.78 -6.07 -7.23
C CYS A 77 -2.01 -7.26 -7.80
N ASP A 78 -2.58 -7.93 -8.80
CA ASP A 78 -1.88 -8.99 -9.54
C ASP A 78 -0.79 -8.41 -10.45
N ILE A 79 0.30 -9.16 -10.58
CA ILE A 79 1.44 -8.80 -11.43
C ILE A 79 1.12 -9.21 -12.86
N THR A 80 0.57 -8.26 -13.62
CA THR A 80 0.24 -8.42 -15.04
C THR A 80 1.32 -7.78 -15.93
N THR A 81 1.29 -8.07 -17.23
CA THR A 81 2.33 -7.62 -18.18
C THR A 81 2.47 -6.10 -18.26
N THR A 82 1.38 -5.35 -18.05
CA THR A 82 1.46 -3.88 -17.95
C THR A 82 2.05 -3.42 -16.62
N LEU A 83 1.79 -4.12 -15.51
CA LEU A 83 2.39 -3.80 -14.22
C LEU A 83 3.89 -4.08 -14.20
N GLU A 84 4.34 -5.18 -14.80
CA GLU A 84 5.78 -5.53 -14.90
C GLU A 84 6.60 -4.40 -15.54
N LYS A 85 6.04 -3.72 -16.55
CA LYS A 85 6.69 -2.56 -17.18
C LYS A 85 6.86 -1.40 -16.19
N VAL A 86 5.84 -1.14 -15.38
CA VAL A 86 5.88 -0.12 -14.32
C VAL A 86 6.89 -0.52 -13.24
N ILE A 87 6.86 -1.77 -12.77
CA ILE A 87 7.80 -2.31 -11.77
C ILE A 87 9.24 -2.09 -12.22
N LYS A 88 9.54 -2.41 -13.48
CA LYS A 88 10.85 -2.18 -14.09
C LYS A 88 11.20 -0.69 -14.17
N GLN A 89 10.26 0.16 -14.60
CA GLN A 89 10.47 1.61 -14.68
C GLN A 89 10.82 2.24 -13.33
N PHE A 90 10.23 1.73 -12.25
CA PHE A 90 10.48 2.21 -10.90
C PHE A 90 11.56 1.43 -10.16
N ASP A 91 12.35 0.57 -10.80
CA ASP A 91 13.45 -0.20 -10.20
C ASP A 91 13.06 -0.95 -8.91
N PHE A 92 11.91 -1.62 -8.94
CA PHE A 92 11.48 -2.45 -7.81
C PHE A 92 12.31 -3.74 -7.71
N ILE A 93 12.55 -4.18 -6.49
CA ILE A 93 13.32 -5.38 -6.18
C ILE A 93 12.37 -6.54 -5.96
N PHE A 94 12.65 -7.68 -6.59
CA PHE A 94 11.85 -8.89 -6.38
C PHE A 94 12.06 -9.44 -4.96
N THR A 95 10.96 -9.76 -4.29
CA THR A 95 11.01 -10.29 -2.93
C THR A 95 11.69 -11.66 -2.86
N PRO A 96 12.36 -12.01 -1.74
CA PRO A 96 13.06 -13.29 -1.61
C PRO A 96 12.18 -14.53 -1.80
N ASN A 97 10.89 -14.43 -1.41
CA ASN A 97 9.92 -15.50 -1.59
C ASN A 97 9.40 -15.63 -3.04
N LYS A 98 9.80 -14.71 -3.93
CA LYS A 98 9.39 -14.65 -5.35
C LYS A 98 7.90 -14.46 -5.58
N ILE A 99 7.19 -13.85 -4.62
CA ILE A 99 5.73 -13.66 -4.71
C ILE A 99 5.37 -12.20 -4.99
N GLY A 100 6.22 -11.24 -4.64
CA GLY A 100 5.94 -9.82 -4.87
C GLY A 100 7.20 -8.99 -5.12
N TYR A 101 7.05 -7.68 -5.06
CA TYR A 101 8.15 -6.73 -5.24
C TYR A 101 8.14 -5.70 -4.12
N TYR A 102 9.30 -5.12 -3.82
CA TYR A 102 9.40 -4.04 -2.86
C TYR A 102 10.40 -2.97 -3.29
N LYS A 103 10.26 -1.77 -2.73
CA LYS A 103 11.22 -0.67 -2.90
C LYS A 103 11.26 0.21 -1.66
N MET A 104 12.46 0.61 -1.27
CA MET A 104 12.68 1.71 -0.33
C MET A 104 12.94 3.00 -1.11
N ASN A 105 12.32 4.10 -0.68
CA ASN A 105 12.55 5.42 -1.26
C ASN A 105 12.78 6.42 -0.12
N GLU A 106 14.05 6.75 0.09
CA GLU A 106 14.50 7.63 1.17
C GLU A 106 13.97 9.05 1.00
N THR A 107 13.89 9.56 -0.22
CA THR A 107 13.36 10.90 -0.51
C THR A 107 11.92 11.06 -0.03
N TYR A 108 11.10 10.03 -0.20
CA TYR A 108 9.72 10.03 0.28
C TYR A 108 9.57 9.52 1.72
N ASN A 109 10.63 8.96 2.31
CA ASN A 109 10.60 8.18 3.55
C ASN A 109 9.56 7.04 3.49
N THR A 110 9.53 6.32 2.36
CA THR A 110 8.54 5.25 2.10
C THR A 110 9.18 3.88 1.96
N TYR A 111 8.48 2.86 2.46
CA TYR A 111 8.60 1.47 2.05
C TYR A 111 7.40 1.11 1.18
N VAL A 112 7.61 0.59 -0.02
CA VAL A 112 6.54 0.17 -0.94
C VAL A 112 6.62 -1.32 -1.18
N GLU A 113 5.50 -2.03 -1.06
CA GLU A 113 5.39 -3.45 -1.40
C GLU A 113 4.20 -3.69 -2.35
N ILE A 114 4.44 -4.50 -3.38
CA ILE A 114 3.42 -5.00 -4.30
C ILE A 114 3.02 -6.39 -3.83
N LEU A 115 1.74 -6.52 -3.47
CA LEU A 115 1.14 -7.69 -2.86
C LEU A 115 0.10 -8.29 -3.82
N PRO A 116 0.37 -9.45 -4.46
CA PRO A 116 -0.66 -10.15 -5.22
C PRO A 116 -1.78 -10.67 -4.33
N PHE A 117 -2.98 -10.79 -4.90
CA PHE A 117 -4.17 -11.26 -4.18
C PHE A 117 -3.97 -12.65 -3.55
N ASP A 118 -3.34 -13.55 -4.30
CA ASP A 118 -3.05 -14.91 -3.83
C ASP A 118 -2.18 -14.92 -2.57
N LYS A 119 -1.23 -13.98 -2.45
CA LYS A 119 -0.41 -13.83 -1.24
C LYS A 119 -1.27 -13.47 -0.06
N MET A 120 -2.15 -12.47 -0.20
CA MET A 120 -3.05 -12.05 0.87
C MET A 120 -3.97 -13.19 1.32
N ILE A 121 -4.61 -13.89 0.37
CA ILE A 121 -5.49 -15.01 0.69
C ILE A 121 -4.72 -16.11 1.42
N ASN A 122 -3.54 -16.48 0.93
CA ASN A 122 -2.72 -17.51 1.55
C ASN A 122 -2.22 -17.12 2.94
N ASP A 123 -1.79 -15.88 3.13
CA ASP A 123 -1.32 -15.38 4.42
C ASP A 123 -2.47 -15.27 5.43
N SER A 124 -3.65 -14.82 5.01
CA SER A 124 -4.87 -14.81 5.83
C SER A 124 -5.29 -16.22 6.24
N LYS A 125 -5.29 -17.19 5.31
CA LYS A 125 -5.59 -18.60 5.63
C LYS A 125 -4.59 -19.19 6.61
N LYS A 126 -3.29 -18.93 6.44
CA LYS A 126 -2.23 -19.41 7.35
C LYS A 126 -2.36 -18.79 8.75
N ARG A 127 -2.61 -17.49 8.86
CA ARG A 127 -2.76 -16.79 10.15
C ARG A 127 -4.02 -17.22 10.90
N ASN A 128 -5.11 -17.50 10.19
CA ASN A 128 -6.37 -17.94 10.78
C ASN A 128 -6.52 -19.47 10.82
N ARG A 129 -5.49 -20.24 10.46
CA ARG A 129 -5.58 -21.70 10.38
C ARG A 129 -6.00 -22.31 11.72
N ILE A 130 -5.43 -21.84 12.81
CA ILE A 130 -5.76 -22.29 14.17
C ILE A 130 -7.22 -21.94 14.54
N LEU A 131 -7.75 -20.83 14.02
CA LEU A 131 -9.15 -20.44 14.22
C LEU A 131 -10.09 -21.35 13.43
N PHE A 132 -9.77 -21.65 12.17
CA PHE A 132 -10.56 -22.56 11.33
C PHE A 132 -10.52 -24.01 11.85
N GLU A 133 -9.35 -24.50 12.26
CA GLU A 133 -9.17 -25.81 12.90
C GLU A 133 -10.02 -25.94 14.17
N LYS A 134 -10.12 -24.89 14.99
CA LYS A 134 -10.97 -24.87 16.20
C LYS A 134 -12.46 -24.76 15.89
N LEU A 135 -12.84 -24.25 14.72
CA LEU A 135 -14.24 -24.10 14.28
C LEU A 135 -14.73 -25.31 13.45
N GLY A 136 -13.86 -26.29 13.18
CA GLY A 136 -14.20 -27.48 12.39
C GLY A 136 -14.41 -27.21 10.90
N LEU A 137 -13.77 -26.16 10.36
CA LEU A 137 -13.82 -25.75 8.95
C LEU A 137 -12.45 -25.91 8.27
#